data_AF-A0A9Q6I8H6-F1
#
_entry.id   AF-A0A9Q6I8H6-F1
#
_cell.length_a   1.000
_cell.length_b   1.000
_cell.length_c   1.000
_cell.angle_alpha   90.00
_cell.angle_beta   90.00
_cell.angle_gamma   90.00
#
_symmetry.space_group_name_H-M   'P 1'
#
loop_
_entity.id
_entity.type
_entity.pdbx_description
1 polymer ?
#
loop_
_entity_poly.entity_id
_entity_poly.type
_entity_poly.pdbx_seq_one_letter_code
_entity_poly.pdbx_strand_id
1 'polypeptide(L)'
;MNFHDEATGHKIIGEAAVNLALQNEEITVVSLIRQLSTMADHESDDERVLLIADARKWLKSFINVATRERAELNWMVVTGQVPANVTEH
;
A
#
# COMPACT_ATOMS: atom_id res chain seq x y z
N MET A 1 -22.59 -8.86 -1.99
CA MET A 1 -21.52 -8.83 -0.98
C MET A 1 -20.46 -9.85 -1.37
N ASN A 2 -19.29 -9.42 -1.86
CA ASN A 2 -18.15 -10.33 -2.01
C ASN A 2 -17.38 -10.31 -0.70
N PHE A 3 -17.55 -11.35 0.10
CA PHE A 3 -16.64 -11.70 1.18
C PHE A 3 -15.35 -12.18 0.52
N HIS A 4 -14.56 -11.25 -0.01
CA HIS A 4 -13.20 -11.56 -0.36
C HIS A 4 -12.49 -11.70 0.97
N ASP A 5 -12.28 -12.95 1.37
CA ASP A 5 -11.56 -13.34 2.56
C ASP A 5 -10.28 -12.49 2.63
N GLU A 6 -10.21 -11.58 3.60
CA GLU A 6 -9.08 -10.66 3.79
C GLU A 6 -7.74 -11.43 3.81
N ALA A 7 -7.77 -12.72 4.18
CA ALA A 7 -6.64 -13.63 4.14
C ALA A 7 -6.06 -13.86 2.73
N THR A 8 -6.88 -13.85 1.67
CA THR A 8 -6.44 -14.15 0.29
C THR A 8 -5.65 -12.98 -0.31
N GLY A 9 -6.08 -11.74 -0.06
CA GLY A 9 -5.34 -10.54 -0.49
C GLY A 9 -3.97 -10.42 0.20
N HIS A 10 -3.90 -10.80 1.48
CA HIS A 10 -2.64 -10.79 2.22
C HIS A 10 -1.64 -11.86 1.74
N LYS A 11 -2.12 -13.02 1.24
CA LYS A 11 -1.24 -14.09 0.75
C LYS A 11 -0.35 -13.61 -0.41
N ILE A 12 -0.93 -12.95 -1.41
CA ILE A 12 -0.18 -12.45 -2.58
C ILE A 12 0.85 -11.38 -2.18
N ILE A 13 0.54 -10.55 -1.19
CA ILE A 13 1.50 -9.58 -0.64
C ILE A 13 2.65 -10.30 0.06
N GLY A 14 2.35 -11.36 0.82
CA GLY A 14 3.35 -12.23 1.44
C GLY A 14 4.26 -12.91 0.43
N GLU A 15 3.71 -13.44 -0.67
CA GLU A 15 4.49 -14.02 -1.77
C GLU A 15 5.44 -13.00 -2.40
N ALA A 16 4.97 -11.78 -2.66
CA ALA A 16 5.82 -10.69 -3.14
C ALA A 16 6.94 -10.34 -2.14
N ALA A 17 6.63 -10.28 -0.84
CA ALA A 17 7.62 -10.01 0.20
C ALA A 17 8.69 -11.11 0.28
N VAL A 18 8.31 -12.38 0.16
CA VAL A 18 9.25 -13.51 0.12
C VAL A 18 10.17 -13.41 -1.10
N ASN A 19 9.63 -13.11 -2.29
CA ASN A 19 10.44 -12.94 -3.50
C ASN A 19 11.48 -11.81 -3.35
N LEU A 20 11.09 -10.68 -2.76
CA LEU A 20 12.02 -9.58 -2.47
C LEU A 20 13.10 -10.01 -1.46
N ALA A 21 12.71 -10.70 -0.39
CA ALA A 21 13.64 -11.19 0.62
C ALA A 21 14.67 -12.17 0.05
N LEU A 22 14.24 -13.08 -0.84
CA LEU A 22 15.13 -14.02 -1.54
C LEU A 22 16.13 -13.28 -2.43
N GLN A 23 15.73 -12.15 -3.02
CA GLN A 23 16.59 -11.28 -3.82
C GLN A 23 17.44 -10.32 -2.98
N ASN A 24 17.36 -10.38 -1.64
CA ASN A 24 18.00 -9.43 -0.72
C ASN A 24 17.62 -7.96 -1.02
N GLU A 25 16.42 -7.73 -1.56
CA GLU A 25 15.90 -6.39 -1.78
C GLU A 25 15.14 -5.88 -0.54
N GLU A 26 15.25 -4.59 -0.29
CA GLU A 26 14.50 -3.93 0.78
C GLU A 26 12.99 -4.07 0.57
N ILE A 27 12.27 -4.46 1.63
CA ILE A 27 10.81 -4.60 1.61
C ILE A 27 10.19 -3.26 1.98
N THR A 28 9.70 -2.54 0.97
CA THR A 28 8.97 -1.28 1.10
C THR A 28 7.65 -1.37 0.34
N VAL A 29 6.73 -0.44 0.60
CA VAL A 29 5.48 -0.33 -0.17
C VAL A 29 5.77 -0.18 -1.67
N VAL A 30 6.83 0.54 -2.03
CA VAL A 30 7.24 0.75 -3.43
C VAL A 30 7.78 -0.53 -4.07
N SER A 31 8.70 -1.24 -3.38
CA SER A 31 9.24 -2.50 -3.92
C SER A 31 8.18 -3.61 -3.98
N LEU A 32 7.24 -3.66 -3.03
CA LEU A 32 6.09 -4.58 -3.09
C LEU A 32 5.20 -4.30 -4.32
N ILE A 33 4.83 -3.04 -4.57
CA ILE A 33 4.05 -2.67 -5.77
C ILE A 33 4.80 -3.05 -7.05
N ARG A 34 6.12 -2.87 -7.07
CA ARG A 34 6.98 -3.24 -8.20
C ARG A 34 6.97 -4.76 -8.41
N GLN A 35 7.25 -5.53 -7.37
CA GLN A 35 7.28 -6.99 -7.42
C GLN A 35 5.93 -7.58 -7.82
N LEU A 36 4.83 -7.04 -7.31
CA LEU A 36 3.48 -7.44 -7.71
C LEU A 36 3.20 -7.12 -9.18
N SER A 37 3.73 -6.01 -9.72
CA SER A 37 3.58 -5.70 -11.14
C SER A 37 4.33 -6.71 -12.01
N THR A 38 5.52 -7.15 -11.59
CA THR A 38 6.27 -8.23 -12.25
C THR A 38 5.54 -9.57 -12.16
N MET A 39 4.93 -9.89 -11.02
CA MET A 39 4.14 -11.12 -10.88
C MET A 39 2.95 -11.15 -11.84
N ALA A 40 2.25 -10.02 -12.03
CA ALA A 40 1.14 -9.93 -12.97
C ALA A 40 1.57 -10.08 -14.44
N ASP A 41 2.76 -9.61 -14.82
CA ASP A 41 3.28 -9.71 -16.19
C ASP A 41 3.52 -11.17 -16.62
N HIS A 42 3.83 -12.04 -15.66
CA HIS A 42 4.09 -13.45 -15.87
C HIS A 42 2.92 -14.36 -15.45
N GLU A 43 1.79 -13.79 -15.03
CA GLU A 43 0.62 -14.56 -14.57
C GLU A 43 -0.33 -14.83 -15.73
N SER A 44 -0.75 -16.08 -15.86
CA SER A 44 -1.71 -16.50 -16.91
C SER A 44 -3.12 -16.73 -16.34
N ASP A 45 -3.25 -16.84 -15.02
CA ASP A 45 -4.52 -16.99 -14.34
C ASP A 45 -5.18 -15.63 -14.09
N ASP A 46 -6.30 -15.36 -14.79
CA ASP A 46 -7.02 -14.09 -14.72
C ASP A 46 -7.50 -13.74 -13.30
N GLU A 47 -7.87 -14.74 -12.49
CA GLU A 47 -8.31 -14.52 -11.10
C GLU A 47 -7.14 -14.04 -10.24
N ARG A 48 -5.96 -14.65 -10.38
CA ARG A 48 -4.74 -14.19 -9.72
C ARG A 48 -4.30 -12.81 -10.19
N VAL A 49 -4.45 -12.47 -11.48
CA VAL A 49 -4.19 -11.11 -11.98
C VAL A 49 -5.08 -10.08 -11.27
N LEU A 50 -6.36 -10.39 -11.08
CA LEU A 50 -7.29 -9.52 -10.34
C LEU A 50 -6.88 -9.35 -8.86
N LEU A 51 -6.48 -10.44 -8.20
CA LEU A 51 -5.99 -10.39 -6.81
C LEU A 51 -4.72 -9.53 -6.70
N ILE A 52 -3.78 -9.65 -7.65
CA ILE A 52 -2.57 -8.83 -7.70
C ILE A 52 -2.93 -7.35 -7.90
N ALA A 53 -3.91 -7.05 -8.77
CA ALA A 53 -4.37 -5.69 -8.99
C ALA A 53 -5.00 -5.08 -7.73
N ASP A 54 -5.79 -5.85 -6.99
CA ASP A 54 -6.41 -5.41 -5.74
C ASP A 54 -5.36 -5.16 -4.65
N ALA A 55 -4.40 -6.06 -4.47
CA ALA A 55 -3.28 -5.90 -3.54
C ALA A 55 -2.46 -4.63 -3.84
N ARG A 56 -2.19 -4.34 -5.13
CA ARG A 56 -1.50 -3.11 -5.55
C ARG A 56 -2.32 -1.86 -5.23
N LYS A 57 -3.65 -1.91 -5.39
CA LYS A 57 -4.55 -0.79 -5.07
C LYS A 57 -4.55 -0.52 -3.56
N TRP A 58 -4.61 -1.57 -2.75
CA TRP A 58 -4.52 -1.48 -1.30
C TRP A 58 -3.19 -0.85 -0.85
N LEU A 59 -2.05 -1.33 -1.37
CA LEU A 59 -0.73 -0.76 -1.07
C LEU A 59 -0.59 0.72 -1.45
N LYS A 60 -1.14 1.14 -2.59
CA LYS A 60 -1.14 2.54 -3.03
C LYS A 60 -1.90 3.47 -2.08
N SER A 61 -2.90 2.94 -1.34
CA SER A 61 -3.62 3.72 -0.33
C SER A 61 -2.68 4.27 0.74
N PHE A 62 -1.66 3.50 1.14
CA PHE A 62 -0.69 3.92 2.17
C PHE A 62 0.25 5.02 1.69
N ILE A 63 0.61 5.04 0.40
CA ILE A 63 1.41 6.13 -0.19
C ILE A 63 0.60 7.43 -0.15
N ASN A 64 -0.68 7.36 -0.50
CA ASN A 64 -1.56 8.52 -0.51
C ASN A 64 -1.82 9.07 0.90
N VAL A 65 -1.99 8.18 1.89
CA VAL A 65 -2.15 8.57 3.30
C VAL A 65 -0.89 9.26 3.82
N ALA A 66 0.30 8.67 3.62
CA ALA A 66 1.55 9.29 4.06
C ALA A 66 1.81 10.65 3.38
N THR A 67 1.40 10.80 2.12
CA THR A 67 1.49 12.07 1.40
C THR A 67 0.52 13.10 1.97
N ARG A 68 -0.71 12.68 2.31
CA ARG A 68 -1.71 13.53 2.95
C ARG A 68 -1.24 14.00 4.32
N GLU A 69 -0.79 13.09 5.19
CA GLU A 69 -0.29 13.43 6.53
C GLU A 69 0.92 14.38 6.45
N ARG A 70 1.81 14.21 5.46
CA ARG A 70 2.92 15.15 5.24
C ARG A 70 2.46 16.52 4.76
N ALA A 71 1.48 16.59 3.87
CA ALA A 71 0.87 17.84 3.48
C ALA A 71 0.18 18.51 4.68
N GLU A 72 -0.40 17.70 5.57
CA GLU A 72 -1.02 18.15 6.80
C GLU A 72 -0.01 18.77 7.78
N LEU A 73 1.11 18.11 8.01
CA LEU A 73 2.19 18.66 8.82
C LEU A 73 2.84 19.90 8.18
N ASN A 74 2.95 19.92 6.84
CA ASN A 74 3.54 21.04 6.12
C ASN A 74 2.70 22.33 6.24
N TRP A 75 1.36 22.24 6.23
CA TRP A 75 0.54 23.44 6.45
C TRP A 75 0.70 23.99 7.87
N MET A 76 0.85 23.13 8.89
CA MET A 76 1.10 23.58 10.27
C MET A 76 2.41 24.35 10.41
N VAL A 77 3.46 23.93 9.69
CA VAL A 77 4.76 24.62 9.67
C VAL A 77 4.68 25.93 8.89
N VAL A 78 3.95 25.95 7.77
CA VAL A 78 3.82 27.14 6.91
C VAL A 78 2.98 28.25 7.54
N THR A 79 1.90 27.92 8.25
CA THR A 79 0.96 28.92 8.78
C THR A 79 1.20 29.26 10.25
N GLY A 80 1.98 28.47 10.99
CA GLY A 80 2.25 28.69 12.42
C GLY A 80 0.99 28.62 13.30
N GLN A 81 -0.11 28.09 12.80
CA GLN A 81 -1.42 28.13 13.45
C GLN A 81 -1.83 26.73 13.91
N VAL A 82 -1.90 26.53 15.23
CA VAL A 82 -2.46 25.31 15.85
C VAL A 82 -3.96 25.26 15.50
N PRO A 83 -4.51 24.13 15.03
CA PRO A 83 -5.92 24.04 14.71
C PRO A 83 -6.76 24.37 15.96
N ALA A 84 -7.68 25.32 15.84
CA ALA A 84 -8.56 25.80 16.92
C ALA A 84 -9.61 24.76 17.39
N ASN A 85 -9.41 23.47 17.08
CA ASN A 85 -10.29 22.36 17.50
C ASN A 85 -9.54 21.29 18.32
N VAL A 86 -8.45 21.67 18.99
CA VAL A 86 -7.90 20.90 20.12
C VAL A 86 -8.06 21.72 21.40
N THR A 87 -9.31 22.04 21.69
CA THR A 87 -9.77 22.38 23.04
C THR A 87 -11.18 21.82 23.14
N GLU A 88 -11.43 21.06 24.22
CA GLU A 88 -12.67 20.35 24.57
C GLU A 88 -12.79 18.96 23.90
N HIS A 89 -12.72 17.82 24.59
CA HIS A 89 -12.92 17.51 26.02
C HIS A 89 -12.26 16.16 26.39
#